data_AF-A0A495J175-F1
#
_entry.id   AF-A0A495J175-F1
#
_cell.length_a   1.000
_cell.length_b   1.000
_cell.length_c   1.000
_cell.angle_alpha   90.00
_cell.angle_beta   90.00
_cell.angle_gamma   90.00
#
_symmetry.space_group_name_H-M   'P 1'
#
loop_
_entity.id
_entity.type
_entity.pdbx_description
1 polymer ?
#
loop_
_entity_poly.entity_id
_entity_poly.type
_entity_poly.pdbx_seq_one_letter_code
_entity_poly.pdbx_strand_id
1 'polypeptide(L)' 'MEDEKKQYHFVNSQTGYVIAYLSIPVDTYPEALTVMLEKRRKELAVQHGIYVETIYWEEKKL' A
#
# COMPACT_ATOMS: atom_id res chain seq x y z
N MET A 1 -2.55 -24.67 -4.61
CA MET A 1 -2.26 -23.64 -5.62
C MET A 1 -1.73 -22.47 -4.82
N GLU A 2 -0.54 -21.97 -5.13
CA GLU A 2 -0.09 -20.70 -4.53
C GLU A 2 -0.98 -19.61 -5.11
N ASP A 3 -1.81 -18.99 -4.27
CA ASP A 3 -2.63 -17.85 -4.69
C ASP A 3 -1.68 -16.74 -5.17
N GLU A 4 -1.82 -16.35 -6.44
CA GLU A 4 -1.05 -15.25 -7.01
C GLU A 4 -1.35 -13.95 -6.24
N LYS A 5 -0.30 -13.23 -5.85
CA LYS A 5 -0.41 -12.01 -5.04
C LYS A 5 0.29 -10.85 -5.73
N LYS A 6 -0.39 -9.71 -5.76
CA LYS A 6 0.20 -8.42 -6.11
C LYS A 6 0.89 -7.82 -4.90
N GLN A 7 2.06 -7.25 -5.11
CA GLN A 7 2.81 -6.56 -4.06
C GLN A 7 2.69 -5.04 -4.24
N TYR A 8 2.36 -4.35 -3.16
CA TYR A 8 2.28 -2.89 -3.11
C TYR A 8 3.30 -2.35 -2.13
N HIS A 9 4.01 -1.30 -2.53
CA HIS A 9 4.95 -0.57 -1.68
C HIS A 9 4.34 0.77 -1.30
N PHE A 10 4.34 1.10 -0.03
CA PHE A 10 3.95 2.41 0.47
C PHE A 10 5.19 3.27 0.63
N VAL A 11 5.20 4.44 0.01
CA VAL A 11 6.36 5.33 -0.04
C VAL A 11 6.00 6.66 0.58
N ASN A 12 6.91 7.19 1.40
CA ASN A 12 6.81 8.57 1.87
C ASN A 12 7.43 9.51 0.83
N SER A 13 6.60 10.33 0.17
CA SER A 13 7.01 11.26 -0.89
C SER A 13 7.99 12.34 -0.44
N GLN A 14 8.05 12.65 0.86
CA GLN A 14 9.00 13.63 1.39
C GLN A 14 10.43 13.08 1.48
N THR A 15 10.57 11.76 1.61
CA THR A 15 11.88 11.11 1.85
C THR A 15 12.28 10.14 0.75
N GLY A 16 11.33 9.70 -0.08
CA GLY A 16 11.53 8.65 -1.07
C GLY A 16 11.61 7.24 -0.49
N TYR A 17 11.47 7.07 0.83
CA TYR A 17 11.62 5.77 1.47
C TYR A 17 10.33 4.95 1.45
N VAL A 18 10.48 3.66 1.20
CA VAL A 18 9.42 2.66 1.40
C VAL A 18 9.22 2.48 2.90
N ILE A 19 8.00 2.71 3.37
CA ILE A 19 7.63 2.60 4.78
C ILE A 19 6.84 1.33 5.10
N ALA A 20 6.26 0.68 4.08
CA ALA A 20 5.58 -0.61 4.25
C ALA A 20 5.38 -1.36 2.93
N TYR A 21 5.08 -2.65 3.07
CA TYR A 21 4.69 -3.55 1.99
C TYR A 21 3.32 -4.14 2.29
N LEU A 22 2.52 -4.39 1.26
CA LEU A 22 1.27 -5.13 1.37
C LEU A 22 1.12 -6.08 0.20
N SER A 23 0.85 -7.36 0.49
CA SER A 23 0.54 -8.36 -0.53
C SER A 23 -0.95 -8.62 -0.56
N ILE A 24 -1.57 -8.48 -1.73
CA ILE A 24 -3.01 -8.62 -1.93
C ILE A 24 -3.27 -9.69 -3.00
N PRO A 25 -4.21 -10.63 -2.80
CA PRO A 25 -4.60 -11.62 -3.81
C PRO A 25 -5.04 -10.97 -5.13
N VAL A 26 -4.64 -11.54 -6.27
CA VAL A 26 -4.92 -11.00 -7.62
C VAL A 26 -6.43 -10.97 -7.93
N ASP A 27 -7.20 -11.87 -7.34
CA ASP A 27 -8.67 -11.99 -7.48
C ASP A 27 -9.45 -10.93 -6.68
N THR A 28 -8.76 -10.05 -5.95
CA THR A 28 -9.40 -8.95 -5.23
C THR A 28 -10.07 -7.97 -6.20
N TYR A 29 -11.37 -7.72 -6.00
CA TYR A 29 -12.12 -6.72 -6.78
C TYR A 29 -11.50 -5.31 -6.67
N PRO A 30 -11.47 -4.51 -7.76
CA PRO A 30 -10.82 -3.20 -7.79
C PRO A 30 -11.28 -2.22 -6.69
N GLU A 31 -12.57 -2.24 -6.35
CA GLU A 31 -13.12 -1.40 -5.28
C GLU A 31 -12.59 -1.81 -3.90
N ALA A 32 -12.61 -3.12 -3.61
CA ALA A 32 -12.07 -3.67 -2.37
C ALA A 32 -10.55 -3.43 -2.25
N LEU A 33 -9.82 -3.54 -3.35
CA LEU A 33 -8.39 -3.25 -3.44
C LEU A 33 -8.09 -1.82 -2.98
N THR A 34 -8.78 -0.83 -3.57
CA THR A 34 -8.58 0.59 -3.25
C THR A 34 -8.90 0.86 -1.77
N VAL A 35 -9.99 0.29 -1.24
CA VAL A 35 -10.36 0.43 0.18
C VAL A 35 -9.28 -0.13 1.10
N MET A 36 -8.71 -1.31 0.78
CA MET A 36 -7.63 -1.90 1.58
C MET A 36 -6.36 -1.05 1.56
N LEU A 37 -5.98 -0.55 0.39
CA LEU A 37 -4.78 0.29 0.23
C LEU A 37 -4.93 1.63 0.97
N GLU A 38 -6.08 2.29 0.83
CA GLU A 38 -6.38 3.54 1.55
C GLU A 38 -6.44 3.36 3.06
N LYS A 39 -7.06 2.27 3.53
CA LYS A 39 -7.06 1.94 4.96
C LYS A 39 -5.64 1.77 5.46
N ARG A 40 -4.81 1.00 4.75
CA ARG A 40 -3.41 0.78 5.11
C ARG A 40 -2.61 2.09 5.10
N ARG A 41 -2.84 2.96 4.10
CA ARG A 41 -2.22 4.30 4.01
C ARG A 41 -2.50 5.13 5.27
N LYS A 42 -3.76 5.18 5.71
CA LYS A 42 -4.17 5.91 6.92
C LYS A 42 -3.57 5.34 8.19
N GLU A 43 -3.53 4.01 8.32
CA GLU A 43 -2.87 3.34 9.45
C GLU A 43 -1.38 3.71 9.53
N LEU A 44 -0.68 3.73 8.40
CA LEU A 44 0.74 4.10 8.34
C LEU A 44 0.95 5.57 8.71
N ALA A 45 0.08 6.47 8.27
CA ALA A 45 0.16 7.89 8.67
C ALA A 45 0.11 8.05 10.20
N VAL A 46 -0.81 7.34 10.86
CA VAL A 46 -0.92 7.34 12.32
C VAL A 46 0.29 6.67 12.96
N GLN A 47 0.71 5.50 12.48
CA GLN A 47 1.82 4.73 13.04
C GLN A 47 3.16 5.50 12.97
N HIS A 48 3.41 6.21 11.87
CA HIS A 48 4.65 6.95 11.64
C HIS A 48 4.57 8.41 12.09
N GLY A 49 3.40 8.90 12.49
CA GLY A 49 3.20 10.31 12.87
C GLY A 49 3.43 11.29 11.72
N ILE A 50 3.06 10.89 10.49
CA ILE A 50 3.26 11.69 9.27
C ILE A 50 1.93 12.03 8.62
N TYR A 51 1.95 13.03 7.74
CA TYR A 51 0.74 13.45 7.03
C TYR A 51 0.34 12.41 5.98
N VAL A 52 -0.93 11.99 5.97
CA VAL A 52 -1.39 10.88 5.11
C VAL A 52 -1.19 11.14 3.61
N GLU A 53 -1.29 12.39 3.17
CA GLU A 53 -1.09 12.75 1.75
C GLU A 53 0.39 12.76 1.34
N THR A 54 1.32 12.58 2.28
CA THR A 54 2.72 12.33 1.95
C THR A 54 2.99 10.85 1.69
N ILE A 55 1.98 9.99 1.80
CA ILE A 55 2.10 8.56 1.54
C ILE A 55 1.37 8.25 0.23
N TYR A 56 2.06 7.57 -0.68
CA TYR A 56 1.45 6.97 -1.86
C TYR A 56 1.82 5.49 -1.92
N TRP A 57 1.16 4.73 -2.79
CA TRP A 57 1.53 3.34 -3.04
C TRP A 57 1.75 3.07 -4.52
N GLU A 58 2.63 2.12 -4.80
CA GLU A 58 2.93 1.65 -6.15
C GLU A 58 2.80 0.13 -6.17
N GLU A 59 2.22 -0.41 -7.25
CA GLU A 59 2.28 -1.85 -7.53
C GLU A 59 3.70 -2.19 -7.97
N LYS A 60 4.35 -3.11 -7.27
CA LYS A 60 5.63 -3.67 -7.68
C LYS A 60 5.37 -4.57 -8.89
N LYS A 61 5.61 -4.02 -10.09
CA LYS A 61 5.69 -4.82 -11.30
C LYS A 61 7.01 -5.60 -11.24
N LEU A 62 6.89 -6.93 -11.20
CA LEU A 62 8.02 -7.84 -11.46
C LEU A 62 8.46 -7.72 -12.92
#